data_AF-A0A7M7PJY6-F1
#
_entry.id   AF-A0A7M7PJY6-F1
#
_cell.length_a   1.000
_cell.length_b   1.000
_cell.length_c   1.000
_cell.angle_alpha   90.00
_cell.angle_beta   90.00
_cell.angle_gamma   90.00
#
_symmetry.space_group_name_H-M   'P 1'
#
loop_
_entity.id
_entity.type
_entity.pdbx_description
1 polymer ?
#
loop_
_entity_poly.entity_id
_entity_poly.type
_entity_poly.pdbx_seq_one_letter_code
_entity_poly.pdbx_strand_id
1 'polypeptide(L)'
;MITLIMAASIPMQSVRVVKSATCGRKLVATSRFAPGQCILEELPYVYTLCDNTRGLYCDFCLKKSSTLKKCSSCNYVRYCNTSCQKRDWTRCHKQECKILQKIHPSPPDLHGAQLLSHLIRKQRKSTPCTQDNEDCFPTTVDQLESHLSYAKKDNIESLLFVLQQFFEEDVLAEPSSLVKMYGVINCNSFSIYNNDLIAIASGIYLRASMVNHSCDPNCTWVFDGRKLQLRTVKDVTEGEECTISYIDNINPTKERQAELEKRYHFTCKCVRCVEEINSLEPGDGLSKELRGLKKSLEQIEDLEESQDILRCHLSLFRK
;
A
#
# COMPACT_ATOMS: atom_id res chain seq x y z
N MET A 1 2.22 -38.53 -23.35
CA MET A 1 1.47 -38.25 -22.11
C MET A 1 2.20 -37.15 -21.37
N ILE A 2 1.75 -35.90 -21.57
CA ILE A 2 2.26 -34.74 -20.82
C ILE A 2 1.35 -34.62 -19.60
N THR A 3 1.87 -34.93 -18.43
CA THR A 3 1.17 -34.81 -17.16
C THR A 3 0.92 -33.33 -16.89
N LEU A 4 -0.26 -32.83 -17.24
CA LEU A 4 -0.77 -31.57 -16.71
C LEU A 4 -0.87 -31.72 -15.20
N ILE A 5 0.05 -31.08 -14.48
CA ILE A 5 -0.10 -30.82 -13.06
C ILE A 5 -1.35 -29.93 -12.94
N MET A 6 -2.48 -30.55 -12.58
CA MET A 6 -3.66 -29.82 -12.18
C MET A 6 -3.28 -29.00 -10.96
N ALA A 7 -3.24 -27.68 -11.12
CA ALA A 7 -3.16 -26.76 -10.01
C ALA A 7 -4.31 -27.12 -9.07
N ALA A 8 -3.97 -27.63 -7.88
CA ALA A 8 -4.95 -27.94 -6.86
C ALA A 8 -5.83 -26.71 -6.65
N SER A 9 -7.12 -26.86 -6.92
CA SER A 9 -8.13 -25.88 -6.55
C SER A 9 -7.98 -25.59 -5.06
N ILE A 10 -7.71 -24.33 -4.71
CA ILE A 10 -7.47 -23.91 -3.33
C ILE A 10 -8.64 -24.38 -2.44
N PRO A 11 -8.41 -25.22 -1.42
CA PRO A 11 -9.47 -25.70 -0.55
C PRO A 11 -10.13 -24.54 0.20
N MET A 12 -11.37 -24.73 0.63
CA MET A 12 -12.09 -23.81 1.52
C MET A 12 -11.22 -23.46 2.74
N GLN A 13 -10.73 -22.21 2.75
CA GLN A 13 -10.02 -21.48 3.81
C GLN A 13 -8.70 -22.11 4.32
N SER A 14 -7.66 -22.07 3.48
CA SER A 14 -6.23 -22.22 3.86
C SER A 14 -5.74 -21.22 4.93
N VAL A 15 -6.49 -20.14 5.14
CA VAL A 15 -6.20 -19.06 6.08
C VAL A 15 -7.49 -18.52 6.68
N ARG A 16 -7.42 -17.97 7.89
CA ARG A 16 -8.53 -17.30 8.58
C ARG A 16 -8.09 -16.00 9.23
N VAL A 17 -9.03 -15.10 9.46
CA VAL A 17 -8.80 -13.84 10.19
C VAL A 17 -8.96 -14.11 11.68
N VAL A 18 -8.11 -13.49 12.50
CA VAL A 18 -8.14 -13.59 13.96
C VAL A 18 -7.86 -12.23 14.57
N LYS A 19 -8.61 -11.86 15.61
CA LYS A 19 -8.29 -10.69 16.44
C LYS A 19 -7.04 -10.89 17.29
N SER A 20 -6.23 -9.85 17.39
CA SER A 20 -5.02 -9.75 18.19
C SER A 20 -5.10 -8.51 19.08
N ALA A 21 -4.71 -8.66 20.35
CA ALA A 21 -4.69 -7.56 21.31
C ALA A 21 -3.65 -6.48 20.94
N THR A 22 -2.65 -6.80 20.12
CA THR A 22 -1.48 -5.93 19.88
C THR A 22 -1.41 -5.36 18.47
N CYS A 23 -2.09 -5.97 17.49
CA CYS A 23 -1.99 -5.59 16.07
C CYS A 23 -3.34 -5.56 15.34
N GLY A 24 -4.46 -5.49 16.08
CA GLY A 24 -5.79 -5.45 15.47
C GLY A 24 -6.17 -6.82 14.90
N ARG A 25 -6.30 -6.94 13.58
CA ARG A 25 -6.61 -8.22 12.92
C ARG A 25 -5.37 -8.79 12.27
N LYS A 26 -5.31 -10.11 12.19
CA LYS A 26 -4.22 -10.83 11.51
C LYS A 26 -4.74 -12.01 10.72
N LEU A 27 -4.03 -12.34 9.65
CA LEU A 27 -4.25 -13.56 8.88
C LEU A 27 -3.40 -14.69 9.45
N VAL A 28 -4.02 -15.82 9.80
CA VAL A 28 -3.30 -17.01 10.29
C VAL A 28 -3.55 -18.22 9.41
N ALA A 29 -2.54 -19.09 9.31
CA ALA A 29 -2.65 -20.35 8.59
C ALA A 29 -3.58 -21.34 9.32
N THR A 30 -4.42 -22.06 8.58
CA THR A 30 -5.32 -23.10 9.12
C THR A 30 -4.72 -24.51 9.04
N SER A 31 -3.54 -24.64 8.44
CA SER A 31 -2.79 -25.88 8.33
C SER A 31 -1.32 -25.56 8.06
N ARG A 32 -0.47 -26.58 8.00
CA ARG A 32 0.94 -26.40 7.61
C ARG A 32 1.06 -26.12 6.11
N PHE A 33 1.92 -25.16 5.76
CA PHE A 33 2.31 -24.88 4.38
C PHE A 33 3.83 -24.97 4.19
N ALA A 34 4.25 -25.58 3.09
CA ALA A 34 5.63 -25.56 2.61
C ALA A 34 5.90 -24.28 1.78
N PRO A 35 7.17 -23.89 1.55
CA PRO A 35 7.51 -22.78 0.67
C PRO A 35 6.91 -22.92 -0.74
N GLY A 36 6.43 -21.80 -1.30
CA GLY A 36 5.89 -21.68 -2.66
C GLY A 36 4.38 -21.96 -2.79
N GLN A 37 3.72 -22.43 -1.73
CA GLN A 37 2.29 -22.75 -1.75
C GLN A 37 1.43 -21.48 -1.78
N CYS A 38 0.37 -21.50 -2.59
CA CYS A 38 -0.60 -20.40 -2.66
C CYS A 38 -1.69 -20.62 -1.60
N ILE A 39 -1.83 -19.65 -0.69
CA ILE A 39 -2.72 -19.75 0.47
C ILE A 39 -3.91 -18.78 0.40
N LEU A 40 -3.84 -17.78 -0.46
CA LEU A 40 -4.91 -16.82 -0.72
C LEU A 40 -4.87 -16.37 -2.18
N GLU A 41 -6.01 -16.36 -2.85
CA GLU A 41 -6.21 -15.70 -4.13
C GLU A 41 -7.37 -14.71 -4.05
N GLU A 42 -7.19 -13.54 -4.67
CA GLU A 42 -8.21 -12.50 -4.71
C GLU A 42 -8.12 -11.66 -6.00
N LEU A 43 -9.27 -11.34 -6.58
CA LEU A 43 -9.38 -10.29 -7.60
C LEU A 43 -9.64 -8.95 -6.91
N PRO A 44 -9.12 -7.83 -7.44
CA PRO A 44 -9.29 -6.53 -6.80
C PRO A 44 -10.77 -6.18 -6.70
N TYR A 45 -11.18 -5.70 -5.53
CA TYR A 45 -12.49 -5.12 -5.30
C TYR A 45 -12.74 -3.93 -6.23
N VAL A 46 -11.74 -3.06 -6.34
CA VAL A 46 -11.62 -1.98 -7.33
C VAL A 46 -10.16 -1.79 -7.75
N TYR A 47 -9.94 -1.23 -8.94
CA TYR A 47 -8.60 -0.91 -9.45
C TYR A 47 -8.67 0.15 -10.55
N THR A 48 -7.53 0.79 -10.81
CA THR A 48 -7.29 1.70 -11.94
C THR A 48 -5.83 1.64 -12.39
N LEU A 49 -5.56 1.86 -13.69
CA LEU A 49 -4.20 1.95 -14.24
C LEU A 49 -3.50 3.22 -13.76
N CYS A 50 -2.21 3.11 -13.45
CA CYS A 50 -1.35 4.25 -13.17
C CYS A 50 -1.19 5.10 -14.44
N ASP A 51 -1.17 6.43 -14.29
CA ASP A 51 -1.19 7.37 -15.41
C ASP A 51 0.00 7.18 -16.38
N ASN A 52 1.19 6.89 -15.85
CA ASN A 52 2.41 6.62 -16.62
C ASN A 52 2.37 5.32 -17.45
N THR A 53 1.43 4.42 -17.18
CA THR A 53 1.27 3.15 -17.91
C THR A 53 0.01 3.11 -18.77
N ARG A 54 -0.84 4.15 -18.68
CA ARG A 54 -2.09 4.21 -19.42
C ARG A 54 -1.81 4.25 -20.93
N GLY A 55 -2.62 3.52 -21.67
CA GLY A 55 -2.47 3.36 -23.12
C GLY A 55 -1.47 2.28 -23.56
N LEU A 56 -0.61 1.78 -22.66
CA LEU A 56 0.26 0.62 -22.89
C LEU A 56 -0.38 -0.69 -22.41
N TYR A 57 -1.29 -0.58 -21.44
CA TYR A 57 -2.02 -1.69 -20.84
C TYR A 57 -3.52 -1.53 -21.06
N CYS A 58 -4.23 -2.65 -21.14
CA CYS A 58 -5.68 -2.63 -21.24
C CYS A 58 -6.32 -2.18 -19.91
N ASP A 59 -7.17 -1.15 -19.93
CA ASP A 59 -7.88 -0.62 -18.75
C ASP A 59 -8.78 -1.65 -18.04
N PHE A 60 -9.10 -2.77 -18.71
CA PHE A 60 -9.86 -3.86 -18.11
C PHE A 60 -9.00 -5.02 -17.59
N CYS A 61 -8.17 -5.66 -18.42
CA CYS A 61 -7.48 -6.89 -18.03
C CYS A 61 -6.03 -6.66 -17.57
N LEU A 62 -5.53 -5.42 -17.67
CA LEU A 62 -4.14 -5.02 -17.41
C LEU A 62 -3.08 -5.81 -18.19
N LYS A 63 -3.45 -6.41 -19.33
CA LYS A 63 -2.47 -7.00 -20.24
C LYS A 63 -1.83 -5.91 -21.10
N LYS A 64 -0.49 -5.94 -21.19
CA LYS A 64 0.29 -5.08 -22.09
C LYS A 64 -0.01 -5.46 -23.53
N SER A 65 -0.17 -4.46 -24.41
CA SER A 65 -0.32 -4.70 -25.84
C SER A 65 0.00 -3.43 -26.63
N SER A 66 0.70 -3.57 -27.75
CA SER A 66 0.98 -2.47 -28.68
C SER A 66 -0.22 -2.11 -29.58
N THR A 67 -1.25 -2.95 -29.62
CA THR A 67 -2.39 -2.83 -30.55
C THR A 67 -3.71 -2.60 -29.81
N LEU A 68 -3.68 -1.92 -28.66
CA LEU A 68 -4.87 -1.62 -27.88
C LEU A 68 -5.81 -0.66 -28.64
N LYS A 69 -7.10 -0.95 -28.60
CA LYS A 69 -8.16 -0.16 -29.23
C LYS A 69 -8.67 0.88 -28.25
N LYS A 70 -8.62 2.16 -28.63
CA LYS A 70 -9.18 3.27 -27.83
C LYS A 70 -10.71 3.22 -27.79
N CYS A 71 -11.30 3.64 -26.68
CA CYS A 71 -12.73 3.97 -26.67
C CYS A 71 -12.97 5.17 -27.60
N SER A 72 -13.90 5.02 -28.54
CA SER A 72 -14.18 6.04 -29.57
C SER A 72 -14.82 7.32 -29.01
N SER A 73 -15.47 7.23 -27.85
CA SER A 73 -16.14 8.38 -27.22
C SER A 73 -15.17 9.22 -26.40
N CYS A 74 -14.54 8.66 -25.38
CA CYS A 74 -13.64 9.44 -24.51
C CYS A 74 -12.21 9.59 -25.06
N ASN A 75 -11.78 8.72 -25.98
CA ASN A 75 -10.39 8.61 -26.46
C ASN A 75 -9.33 8.43 -25.36
N TYR A 76 -9.73 8.13 -24.12
CA TYR A 76 -8.85 8.03 -22.95
C TYR A 76 -8.45 6.57 -22.65
N VAL A 77 -9.44 5.71 -22.38
CA VAL A 77 -9.22 4.28 -22.06
C VAL A 77 -8.98 3.44 -23.31
N ARG A 78 -8.22 2.34 -23.16
CA ARG A 78 -7.89 1.40 -24.23
C ARG A 78 -8.08 -0.06 -23.82
N TYR A 79 -8.43 -0.89 -24.81
CA TYR A 79 -8.79 -2.28 -24.59
C TYR A 79 -8.12 -3.23 -25.58
N CYS A 80 -7.86 -4.47 -25.16
CA CYS A 80 -7.42 -5.53 -26.07
C CYS A 80 -8.45 -5.78 -27.18
N ASN A 81 -9.73 -5.76 -26.83
CA ASN A 81 -10.84 -6.12 -27.71
C ASN A 81 -12.19 -5.64 -27.13
N THR A 82 -13.25 -5.83 -27.90
CA THR A 82 -14.64 -5.48 -27.54
C THR A 82 -15.12 -6.22 -26.29
N SER A 83 -14.63 -7.42 -25.98
CA SER A 83 -14.99 -8.12 -24.74
C SER A 83 -14.47 -7.38 -23.51
N CYS A 84 -13.21 -6.91 -23.54
CA CYS A 84 -12.65 -6.10 -22.45
C CYS A 84 -13.42 -4.78 -22.29
N GLN A 85 -13.71 -4.10 -23.41
CA GLN A 85 -14.48 -2.86 -23.41
C GLN A 85 -15.87 -3.05 -22.80
N LYS A 86 -16.63 -4.08 -23.20
CA LYS A 86 -17.97 -4.36 -22.67
C LYS A 86 -17.95 -4.66 -21.17
N ARG A 87 -16.97 -5.44 -20.69
CA ARG A 87 -16.84 -5.77 -19.27
C ARG A 87 -16.49 -4.53 -18.43
N ASP A 88 -15.59 -3.68 -18.93
CA ASP A 88 -15.22 -2.43 -18.25
C ASP A 88 -16.34 -1.39 -18.27
N TRP A 89 -17.12 -1.34 -19.37
CA TRP A 89 -18.33 -0.53 -19.48
C TRP A 89 -19.33 -0.83 -18.36
N THR A 90 -19.59 -2.11 -18.11
CA THR A 90 -20.45 -2.55 -17.00
C THR A 90 -19.82 -2.32 -15.63
N ARG A 91 -18.49 -2.43 -15.53
CA ARG A 91 -17.74 -2.25 -14.28
C ARG A 91 -17.78 -0.80 -13.78
N CYS A 92 -17.34 0.14 -14.61
CA CYS A 92 -17.22 1.56 -14.23
C CYS A 92 -17.18 2.53 -15.42
N HIS A 93 -16.69 2.12 -16.60
CA HIS A 93 -16.39 3.07 -17.66
C HIS A 93 -17.64 3.80 -18.19
N LYS A 94 -18.82 3.17 -18.16
CA LYS A 94 -20.07 3.84 -18.53
C LYS A 94 -20.29 5.15 -17.76
N GLN A 95 -19.98 5.15 -16.47
CA GLN A 95 -20.15 6.30 -15.60
C GLN A 95 -19.06 7.34 -15.76
N GLU A 96 -17.89 6.98 -16.30
CA GLU A 96 -16.73 7.87 -16.41
C GLU A 96 -16.51 8.41 -17.82
N CYS A 97 -17.01 7.74 -18.85
CA CYS A 97 -16.64 8.01 -20.25
C CYS A 97 -16.84 9.48 -20.65
N LYS A 98 -17.98 10.08 -20.31
CA LYS A 98 -18.25 11.50 -20.62
C LYS A 98 -17.35 12.46 -19.85
N ILE A 99 -16.96 12.11 -18.62
CA ILE A 99 -16.09 12.93 -17.77
C ILE A 99 -14.68 12.88 -18.30
N LEU A 100 -14.16 11.67 -18.55
CA LEU A 100 -12.85 11.42 -19.15
C LEU A 100 -12.68 12.08 -20.52
N GLN A 101 -13.77 12.28 -21.27
CA GLN A 101 -13.76 13.05 -22.50
C GLN A 101 -13.51 14.55 -22.27
N LYS A 102 -14.02 15.11 -21.17
CA LYS A 102 -13.97 16.55 -20.88
C LYS A 102 -12.68 16.98 -20.18
N ILE A 103 -12.11 16.12 -19.34
CA ILE A 103 -11.01 16.48 -18.43
C ILE A 103 -9.62 16.33 -19.06
N HIS A 104 -9.45 16.73 -20.32
CA HIS A 104 -8.15 16.67 -21.01
C HIS A 104 -7.49 18.07 -21.09
N PRO A 105 -6.18 18.21 -20.76
CA PRO A 105 -5.29 17.17 -20.24
C PRO A 105 -5.69 16.72 -18.83
N SER A 106 -5.35 15.47 -18.49
CA SER A 106 -5.69 14.87 -17.19
C SER A 106 -5.20 15.74 -16.03
N PRO A 107 -6.07 16.12 -15.07
CA PRO A 107 -5.65 16.88 -13.91
C PRO A 107 -4.75 16.03 -12.99
N PRO A 108 -3.94 16.69 -12.13
CA PRO A 108 -3.37 16.03 -10.96
C PRO A 108 -4.45 15.28 -10.17
N ASP A 109 -4.09 14.16 -9.55
CA ASP A 109 -4.99 13.31 -8.74
C ASP A 109 -6.12 12.58 -9.48
N LEU A 110 -6.18 12.63 -10.83
CA LEU A 110 -7.18 11.87 -11.59
C LEU A 110 -7.15 10.37 -11.24
N HIS A 111 -5.98 9.77 -11.11
CA HIS A 111 -5.82 8.37 -10.71
C HIS A 111 -6.47 8.07 -9.36
N GLY A 112 -6.20 8.89 -8.35
CA GLY A 112 -6.80 8.76 -7.02
C GLY A 112 -8.32 8.96 -7.07
N ALA A 113 -8.78 9.96 -7.82
CA ALA A 113 -10.19 10.28 -7.95
C ALA A 113 -10.96 9.14 -8.63
N GLN A 114 -10.39 8.54 -9.68
CA GLN A 114 -10.96 7.35 -10.32
C GLN A 114 -11.04 6.17 -9.35
N LEU A 115 -9.97 5.89 -8.59
CA LEU A 115 -9.98 4.79 -7.63
C LEU A 115 -11.07 4.98 -6.55
N LEU A 116 -11.18 6.20 -6.01
CA LEU A 116 -12.20 6.54 -5.01
C LEU A 116 -13.61 6.53 -5.62
N SER A 117 -13.78 7.00 -6.85
CA SER A 117 -15.05 6.94 -7.57
C SER A 117 -15.50 5.50 -7.81
N HIS A 118 -14.58 4.61 -8.19
CA HIS A 118 -14.84 3.18 -8.31
C HIS A 118 -15.25 2.58 -6.95
N LEU A 119 -14.54 2.94 -5.87
CA LEU A 119 -14.79 2.45 -4.52
C LEU A 119 -16.20 2.82 -4.05
N ILE A 120 -16.57 4.10 -4.15
CA ILE A 120 -17.89 4.64 -3.78
C ILE A 120 -19.00 3.90 -4.53
N ARG A 121 -18.88 3.77 -5.86
CA ARG A 121 -19.91 3.12 -6.68
C ARG A 121 -20.02 1.63 -6.42
N LYS A 122 -18.89 0.96 -6.17
CA LYS A 122 -18.86 -0.46 -5.82
C LYS A 122 -19.50 -0.69 -4.46
N GLN A 123 -19.16 0.14 -3.47
CA GLN A 123 -19.70 0.06 -2.11
C GLN A 123 -21.21 0.23 -2.08
N ARG A 124 -21.77 1.18 -2.84
CA ARG A 124 -23.24 1.38 -2.94
C ARG A 124 -24.00 0.21 -3.55
N LYS A 125 -23.35 -0.61 -4.36
CA LYS A 125 -23.95 -1.81 -4.97
C LYS A 125 -23.73 -3.05 -4.11
N SER A 126 -22.80 -2.99 -3.16
CA SER A 126 -22.53 -4.08 -2.24
C SER A 126 -23.59 -4.11 -1.15
N THR A 127 -23.96 -5.31 -0.71
CA THR A 127 -24.88 -5.48 0.41
C THR A 127 -24.25 -4.84 1.65
N PRO A 128 -24.99 -4.04 2.44
CA PRO A 128 -24.49 -3.49 3.68
C PRO A 128 -23.93 -4.60 4.58
N CYS A 129 -22.80 -4.34 5.22
CA CYS A 129 -22.22 -5.30 6.14
C CYS A 129 -23.13 -5.42 7.36
N THR A 130 -23.71 -6.60 7.55
CA THR A 130 -24.53 -6.95 8.73
C THR A 130 -23.72 -7.73 9.77
N GLN A 131 -22.48 -8.09 9.45
CA GLN A 131 -21.58 -8.82 10.31
C GLN A 131 -20.59 -7.86 10.95
N ASP A 132 -20.68 -7.71 12.27
CA ASP A 132 -19.66 -7.02 13.08
C ASP A 132 -18.66 -8.02 13.69
N ASN A 133 -18.47 -9.17 13.01
CA ASN A 133 -17.55 -10.19 13.48
C ASN A 133 -16.14 -9.88 12.96
N GLU A 134 -15.28 -9.40 13.85
CA GLU A 134 -13.88 -9.06 13.54
C GLU A 134 -13.01 -10.27 13.16
N ASP A 135 -13.48 -11.50 13.42
CA ASP A 135 -12.80 -12.75 13.02
C ASP A 135 -13.18 -13.20 11.58
N CYS A 136 -13.93 -12.39 10.84
CA CYS A 136 -14.30 -12.65 9.45
C CYS A 136 -13.44 -11.86 8.46
N PHE A 137 -13.33 -12.38 7.23
CA PHE A 137 -12.80 -11.59 6.12
C PHE A 137 -13.69 -10.37 5.85
N PRO A 138 -13.09 -9.21 5.53
CA PRO A 138 -13.86 -8.05 5.10
C PRO A 138 -14.67 -8.37 3.83
N THR A 139 -15.94 -7.99 3.85
CA THR A 139 -16.86 -8.11 2.70
C THR A 139 -17.11 -6.76 2.06
N THR A 140 -16.88 -5.68 2.81
CA THR A 140 -16.96 -4.31 2.36
C THR A 140 -15.78 -3.48 2.85
N VAL A 141 -15.63 -2.28 2.28
CA VAL A 141 -14.51 -1.38 2.60
C VAL A 141 -14.68 -0.73 3.97
N ASP A 142 -15.89 -0.75 4.52
CA ASP A 142 -16.19 -0.21 5.85
C ASP A 142 -15.49 -0.94 6.99
N GLN A 143 -15.11 -2.20 6.72
CA GLN A 143 -14.37 -3.07 7.64
C GLN A 143 -12.85 -2.94 7.45
N LEU A 144 -12.34 -2.06 6.59
CA LEU A 144 -10.90 -1.83 6.44
C LEU A 144 -10.41 -0.71 7.35
N GLU A 145 -9.16 -0.81 7.80
CA GLU A 145 -8.52 0.24 8.59
C GLU A 145 -8.34 1.50 7.72
N SER A 146 -8.60 2.67 8.30
CA SER A 146 -8.55 3.95 7.60
C SER A 146 -7.58 4.94 8.23
N HIS A 147 -7.10 4.65 9.45
CA HIS A 147 -6.22 5.51 10.24
C HIS A 147 -6.68 6.98 10.22
N LEU A 148 -7.99 7.22 10.29
CA LEU A 148 -8.59 8.56 10.21
C LEU A 148 -7.98 9.56 11.20
N SER A 149 -7.56 9.08 12.38
CA SER A 149 -6.87 9.88 13.40
C SER A 149 -5.53 10.46 12.93
N TYR A 150 -4.89 9.83 11.94
CA TYR A 150 -3.57 10.18 11.42
C TYR A 150 -3.60 10.74 10.00
N ALA A 151 -4.78 10.72 9.34
CA ALA A 151 -4.94 11.20 7.98
C ALA A 151 -4.59 12.70 7.91
N LYS A 152 -3.44 13.01 7.29
CA LYS A 152 -3.11 14.40 6.94
C LYS A 152 -4.17 14.90 5.96
N LYS A 153 -4.76 16.06 6.28
CA LYS A 153 -5.74 16.71 5.39
C LYS A 153 -5.10 17.25 4.11
N ASP A 154 -3.77 17.34 4.09
CA ASP A 154 -3.01 17.77 2.93
C ASP A 154 -3.35 16.87 1.73
N ASN A 155 -3.69 17.49 0.60
CA ASN A 155 -4.05 16.87 -0.69
C ASN A 155 -5.45 16.21 -0.82
N ILE A 156 -6.27 16.15 0.24
CA ILE A 156 -7.64 15.63 0.06
C ILE A 156 -8.51 16.59 -0.76
N GLU A 157 -8.27 17.90 -0.66
CA GLU A 157 -9.08 18.92 -1.35
C GLU A 157 -8.95 18.84 -2.87
N SER A 158 -7.73 18.73 -3.40
CA SER A 158 -7.46 18.55 -4.83
C SER A 158 -8.11 17.29 -5.38
N LEU A 159 -7.98 16.18 -4.64
CA LEU A 159 -8.65 14.93 -4.95
C LEU A 159 -10.19 15.08 -4.98
N LEU A 160 -10.77 15.72 -3.97
CA LEU A 160 -12.22 15.93 -3.86
C LEU A 160 -12.75 16.82 -4.98
N PHE A 161 -12.00 17.86 -5.37
CA PHE A 161 -12.36 18.73 -6.49
C PHE A 161 -12.47 17.94 -7.81
N VAL A 162 -11.51 17.05 -8.07
CA VAL A 162 -11.56 16.16 -9.25
C VAL A 162 -12.67 15.12 -9.10
N LEU A 163 -12.84 14.54 -7.90
CA LEU A 163 -13.88 13.55 -7.61
C LEU A 163 -15.29 14.08 -7.85
N GLN A 164 -15.56 15.34 -7.48
CA GLN A 164 -16.85 15.99 -7.70
C GLN A 164 -17.26 15.97 -9.17
N GLN A 165 -16.31 16.01 -10.12
CA GLN A 165 -16.61 15.90 -11.55
C GLN A 165 -17.21 14.54 -11.93
N PHE A 166 -16.99 13.50 -11.12
CA PHE A 166 -17.51 12.16 -11.37
C PHE A 166 -18.94 11.95 -10.84
N PHE A 167 -19.47 12.88 -10.05
CA PHE A 167 -20.79 12.74 -9.43
C PHE A 167 -21.65 13.96 -9.76
N GLU A 168 -22.96 13.77 -9.81
CA GLU A 168 -23.91 14.90 -9.79
C GLU A 168 -24.00 15.43 -8.34
N GLU A 169 -24.33 16.72 -8.15
CA GLU A 169 -24.26 17.42 -6.86
C GLU A 169 -24.95 16.66 -5.71
N ASP A 170 -26.07 16.00 -5.98
CA ASP A 170 -26.89 15.28 -4.99
C ASP A 170 -26.46 13.81 -4.75
N VAL A 171 -25.39 13.36 -5.40
CA VAL A 171 -25.02 11.94 -5.46
C VAL A 171 -23.71 11.65 -4.73
N LEU A 172 -23.02 12.64 -4.15
CA LEU A 172 -21.80 12.39 -3.39
C LEU A 172 -22.11 11.84 -1.99
N ALA A 173 -21.26 10.96 -1.44
CA ALA A 173 -21.45 10.45 -0.08
C ALA A 173 -21.24 11.57 0.96
N GLU A 174 -21.76 11.41 2.17
CA GLU A 174 -21.52 12.40 3.23
C GLU A 174 -20.01 12.58 3.50
N PRO A 175 -19.55 13.79 3.89
CA PRO A 175 -18.13 14.08 4.04
C PRO A 175 -17.37 13.10 4.93
N SER A 176 -17.96 12.67 6.05
CA SER A 176 -17.34 11.67 6.95
C SER A 176 -17.05 10.35 6.24
N SER A 177 -18.00 9.86 5.44
CA SER A 177 -17.84 8.63 4.66
C SER A 177 -16.79 8.79 3.55
N LEU A 178 -16.69 9.95 2.90
CA LEU A 178 -15.64 10.23 1.92
C LEU A 178 -14.24 10.21 2.55
N VAL A 179 -14.07 10.88 3.70
CA VAL A 179 -12.79 10.92 4.41
C VAL A 179 -12.41 9.51 4.87
N LYS A 180 -13.38 8.71 5.35
CA LYS A 180 -13.15 7.29 5.68
C LYS A 180 -12.67 6.49 4.48
N MET A 181 -13.36 6.58 3.35
CA MET A 181 -12.98 5.88 2.12
C MET A 181 -11.62 6.33 1.58
N TYR A 182 -11.28 7.61 1.71
CA TYR A 182 -9.95 8.12 1.38
C TYR A 182 -8.86 7.53 2.29
N GLY A 183 -9.10 7.48 3.60
CA GLY A 183 -8.22 6.79 4.54
C GLY A 183 -8.02 5.32 4.19
N VAL A 184 -9.10 4.61 3.82
CA VAL A 184 -9.02 3.21 3.35
C VAL A 184 -8.10 3.09 2.13
N ILE A 185 -8.19 3.99 1.14
CA ILE A 185 -7.32 3.95 -0.04
C ILE A 185 -5.85 4.14 0.35
N ASN A 186 -5.55 5.09 1.23
CA ASN A 186 -4.18 5.37 1.64
C ASN A 186 -3.57 4.20 2.42
N CYS A 187 -4.35 3.51 3.25
CA CYS A 187 -3.84 2.42 4.09
C CYS A 187 -3.85 1.05 3.38
N ASN A 188 -4.74 0.83 2.41
CA ASN A 188 -5.03 -0.51 1.87
C ASN A 188 -4.85 -0.63 0.36
N SER A 189 -4.35 0.40 -0.32
CA SER A 189 -4.06 0.29 -1.75
C SER A 189 -2.82 -0.55 -2.03
N PHE A 190 -2.97 -1.46 -2.97
CA PHE A 190 -1.90 -2.32 -3.47
C PHE A 190 -1.44 -1.79 -4.83
N SER A 191 -0.14 -1.63 -4.98
CA SER A 191 0.50 -1.52 -6.30
C SER A 191 0.43 -2.89 -6.98
N ILE A 192 -0.19 -2.93 -8.15
CA ILE A 192 -0.27 -4.12 -9.01
C ILE A 192 0.92 -4.06 -9.96
N TYR A 193 1.76 -5.08 -9.93
CA TYR A 193 3.01 -5.13 -10.69
C TYR A 193 2.88 -6.02 -11.93
N ASN A 194 3.64 -5.68 -12.97
CA ASN A 194 3.89 -6.61 -14.06
C ASN A 194 5.06 -7.56 -13.73
N ASN A 195 5.42 -8.43 -14.68
CA ASN A 195 6.52 -9.38 -14.50
C ASN A 195 7.91 -8.73 -14.35
N ASP A 196 8.05 -7.47 -14.75
CA ASP A 196 9.29 -6.69 -14.64
C ASP A 196 9.34 -5.88 -13.32
N LEU A 197 8.41 -6.14 -12.38
CA LEU A 197 8.26 -5.41 -11.11
C LEU A 197 8.00 -3.90 -11.29
N ILE A 198 7.41 -3.52 -12.41
CA ILE A 198 6.92 -2.16 -12.65
C ILE A 198 5.48 -2.07 -12.16
N ALA A 199 5.18 -1.08 -11.31
CA ALA A 199 3.82 -0.79 -10.88
C ALA A 199 2.99 -0.26 -12.06
N ILE A 200 1.93 -0.98 -12.43
CA ILE A 200 1.08 -0.65 -13.58
C ILE A 200 -0.31 -0.17 -13.18
N ALA A 201 -0.77 -0.51 -11.98
CA ALA A 201 -2.08 -0.14 -11.49
C ALA A 201 -2.08 -0.06 -9.97
N SER A 202 -3.12 0.57 -9.42
CA SER A 202 -3.44 0.50 -7.99
C SER A 202 -4.79 -0.17 -7.81
N GLY A 203 -4.96 -0.94 -6.74
CA GLY A 203 -6.23 -1.58 -6.42
C GLY A 203 -6.42 -1.88 -4.95
N ILE A 204 -7.66 -2.17 -4.56
CA ILE A 204 -8.05 -2.58 -3.20
C ILE A 204 -8.38 -4.06 -3.23
N TYR A 205 -7.86 -4.82 -2.27
CA TYR A 205 -8.05 -6.26 -2.12
C TYR A 205 -8.49 -6.52 -0.67
N LEU A 206 -9.76 -6.84 -0.46
CA LEU A 206 -10.37 -6.81 0.88
C LEU A 206 -9.77 -7.87 1.80
N ARG A 207 -9.57 -9.09 1.29
CA ARG A 207 -9.02 -10.20 2.08
C ARG A 207 -7.51 -10.06 2.25
N ALA A 208 -6.82 -9.62 1.20
CA ALA A 208 -5.38 -9.38 1.24
C ALA A 208 -4.98 -8.27 2.22
N SER A 209 -5.86 -7.28 2.46
CA SER A 209 -5.65 -6.22 3.45
C SER A 209 -5.54 -6.71 4.91
N MET A 210 -5.82 -7.99 5.19
CA MET A 210 -5.67 -8.57 6.54
C MET A 210 -4.27 -9.12 6.83
N VAL A 211 -3.35 -9.06 5.85
CA VAL A 211 -2.00 -9.60 5.98
C VAL A 211 -1.07 -8.54 6.54
N ASN A 212 -0.58 -8.76 7.76
CA ASN A 212 0.27 -7.80 8.46
C ASN A 212 1.73 -7.79 7.96
N HIS A 213 2.46 -6.79 8.43
CA HIS A 213 3.87 -6.60 8.14
C HIS A 213 4.81 -7.42 9.03
N SER A 214 5.88 -7.93 8.44
CA SER A 214 7.12 -8.33 9.11
C SER A 214 8.32 -7.93 8.24
N CYS A 215 9.42 -7.45 8.86
CA CYS A 215 10.69 -7.24 8.16
C CYS A 215 11.42 -8.57 7.85
N ASP A 216 10.92 -9.68 8.39
CA ASP A 216 11.29 -11.05 8.07
C ASP A 216 10.02 -11.87 7.74
N PRO A 217 9.43 -11.66 6.54
CA PRO A 217 8.12 -12.23 6.22
C PRO A 217 8.20 -13.72 5.87
N ASN A 218 7.10 -14.43 6.09
CA ASN A 218 6.92 -15.82 5.66
C ASN A 218 6.08 -15.95 4.37
N CYS A 219 5.51 -14.86 3.87
CA CYS A 219 4.74 -14.81 2.62
C CYS A 219 5.15 -13.65 1.70
N THR A 220 4.74 -13.72 0.44
CA THR A 220 4.91 -12.66 -0.57
C THR A 220 3.71 -12.60 -1.52
N TRP A 221 3.52 -11.44 -2.17
CA TRP A 221 2.52 -11.27 -3.21
C TRP A 221 3.06 -11.69 -4.57
N VAL A 222 2.23 -12.36 -5.36
CA VAL A 222 2.44 -12.60 -6.78
C VAL A 222 1.20 -12.18 -7.53
N PHE A 223 1.38 -11.46 -8.65
CA PHE A 223 0.28 -11.04 -9.51
C PHE A 223 0.20 -11.90 -10.77
N ASP A 224 -0.96 -12.50 -11.00
CA ASP A 224 -1.36 -13.08 -12.30
C ASP A 224 -2.33 -12.10 -12.98
N GLY A 225 -1.75 -11.16 -13.73
CA GLY A 225 -2.46 -9.99 -14.23
C GLY A 225 -3.00 -9.14 -13.07
N ARG A 226 -4.32 -9.17 -12.88
CA ARG A 226 -4.98 -8.50 -11.73
C ARG A 226 -5.23 -9.41 -10.55
N LYS A 227 -5.06 -10.71 -10.68
CA LYS A 227 -5.32 -11.62 -9.57
C LYS A 227 -4.11 -11.59 -8.65
N LEU A 228 -4.33 -11.23 -7.40
CA LEU A 228 -3.32 -11.28 -6.36
C LEU A 228 -3.31 -12.69 -5.75
N GLN A 229 -2.11 -13.23 -5.57
CA GLN A 229 -1.84 -14.50 -4.91
C GLN A 229 -0.90 -14.25 -3.72
N LEU A 230 -1.30 -14.67 -2.52
CA LEU A 230 -0.38 -14.79 -1.39
C LEU A 230 0.30 -16.15 -1.47
N ARG A 231 1.63 -16.16 -1.50
CA ARG A 231 2.42 -17.38 -1.52
C ARG A 231 3.40 -17.40 -0.36
N THR A 232 3.57 -18.57 0.25
CA THR A 232 4.58 -18.78 1.27
C THR A 232 5.98 -18.72 0.66
N VAL A 233 6.93 -18.16 1.40
CA VAL A 233 8.38 -18.16 1.07
C VAL A 233 9.21 -18.93 2.09
N LYS A 234 8.58 -19.34 3.20
CA LYS A 234 9.11 -20.20 4.27
C LYS A 234 8.09 -21.28 4.60
N ASP A 235 8.48 -22.27 5.40
CA ASP A 235 7.50 -23.12 6.08
C ASP A 235 6.62 -22.26 6.99
N VAL A 236 5.31 -22.53 7.00
CA VAL A 236 4.33 -21.88 7.87
C VAL A 236 3.57 -22.95 8.62
N THR A 237 3.53 -22.85 9.94
CA THR A 237 2.86 -23.80 10.82
C THR A 237 1.38 -23.44 11.01
N GLU A 238 0.55 -24.41 11.42
CA GLU A 238 -0.85 -24.13 11.73
C GLU A 238 -0.95 -23.12 12.89
N GLY A 239 -1.79 -22.09 12.71
CA GLY A 239 -1.96 -21.00 13.68
C GLY A 239 -0.91 -19.89 13.58
N GLU A 240 0.14 -20.08 12.78
CA GLU A 240 1.15 -19.04 12.54
C GLU A 240 0.58 -17.88 11.73
N GLU A 241 1.01 -16.66 12.06
CA GLU A 241 0.62 -15.46 11.34
C GLU A 241 1.30 -15.40 9.97
N CYS A 242 0.49 -15.20 8.92
CA CYS A 242 0.98 -14.97 7.58
C CYS A 242 1.31 -13.48 7.44
N THR A 243 2.58 -13.16 7.14
CA THR A 243 3.07 -11.79 7.04
C THR A 243 3.81 -11.54 5.72
N ILE A 244 3.81 -10.29 5.30
CA ILE A 244 4.55 -9.78 4.13
C ILE A 244 5.47 -8.63 4.55
N SER A 245 6.34 -8.17 3.64
CA SER A 245 6.93 -6.84 3.81
C SER A 245 6.06 -5.76 3.16
N TYR A 246 5.90 -4.62 3.84
CA TYR A 246 5.22 -3.43 3.30
C TYR A 246 6.21 -2.45 2.69
N ILE A 247 7.50 -2.63 2.99
CA ILE A 247 8.59 -1.72 2.67
C ILE A 247 9.76 -2.51 2.08
N ASP A 248 10.76 -1.79 1.57
CA ASP A 248 12.02 -2.42 1.22
C ASP A 248 12.75 -2.88 2.49
N ASN A 249 13.29 -4.10 2.42
CA ASN A 249 13.96 -4.78 3.51
C ASN A 249 15.48 -4.53 3.54
N ILE A 250 16.02 -3.74 2.60
CA ILE A 250 17.45 -3.43 2.50
C ILE A 250 17.93 -2.54 3.66
N ASN A 251 17.10 -1.60 4.12
CA ASN A 251 17.52 -0.58 5.10
C ASN A 251 17.64 -1.14 6.53
N PRO A 252 18.41 -0.50 7.44
CA PRO A 252 18.50 -0.87 8.86
C PRO A 252 17.18 -0.69 9.64
N THR A 253 17.02 -1.40 10.77
CA THR A 253 15.80 -1.35 11.60
C THR A 253 15.27 0.05 11.89
N LYS A 254 16.14 1.00 12.26
CA LYS A 254 15.73 2.37 12.60
C LYS A 254 15.04 3.07 11.42
N GLU A 255 15.56 2.90 10.21
CA GLU A 255 15.00 3.48 8.99
C GLU A 255 13.70 2.76 8.58
N ARG A 256 13.69 1.42 8.66
CA ARG A 256 12.48 0.61 8.40
C ARG A 256 11.34 1.01 9.35
N GLN A 257 11.61 1.12 10.65
CA GLN A 257 10.62 1.54 11.64
C GLN A 257 10.15 2.98 11.40
N ALA A 258 11.04 3.90 11.04
CA ALA A 258 10.66 5.27 10.71
C ALA A 258 9.74 5.36 9.47
N GLU A 259 10.00 4.55 8.43
CA GLU A 259 9.15 4.48 7.24
C GLU A 259 7.77 3.88 7.58
N LEU A 260 7.73 2.80 8.36
CA LEU A 260 6.50 2.16 8.79
C LEU A 260 5.65 3.07 9.69
N GLU A 261 6.27 3.77 10.64
CA GLU A 261 5.57 4.72 11.52
C GLU A 261 5.00 5.89 10.70
N LYS A 262 5.76 6.39 9.72
CA LYS A 262 5.33 7.49 8.85
C LYS A 262 4.14 7.11 7.96
N ARG A 263 4.11 5.89 7.41
CA ARG A 263 3.11 5.45 6.42
C ARG A 263 1.93 4.67 7.00
N TYR A 264 2.19 3.87 8.02
CA TYR A 264 1.25 2.88 8.58
C TYR A 264 1.04 3.07 10.09
N HIS A 265 1.68 4.06 10.72
CA HIS A 265 1.42 4.47 12.11
C HIS A 265 1.61 3.34 13.14
N PHE A 266 2.62 2.49 12.90
CA PHE A 266 3.05 1.49 13.87
C PHE A 266 4.56 1.29 13.84
N THR A 267 5.09 0.86 14.98
CA THR A 267 6.49 0.47 15.14
C THR A 267 6.61 -1.06 15.07
N CYS A 268 7.36 -1.57 14.09
CA CYS A 268 7.57 -3.02 13.92
C CYS A 268 8.42 -3.63 15.04
N LYS A 269 7.96 -4.76 15.58
CA LYS A 269 8.63 -5.54 16.64
C LYS A 269 8.89 -7.00 16.21
N CYS A 270 9.06 -7.25 14.91
CA CYS A 270 9.36 -8.60 14.41
C CYS A 270 10.74 -9.08 14.87
N VAL A 271 10.99 -10.39 14.75
CA VAL A 271 12.25 -11.05 15.16
C VAL A 271 13.47 -10.31 14.65
N ARG A 272 13.53 -10.02 13.34
CA ARG A 272 14.64 -9.29 12.72
C ARG A 272 14.87 -7.90 13.34
N CYS A 273 13.82 -7.13 13.61
CA CYS A 273 13.97 -5.82 14.23
C CYS A 273 14.54 -5.94 15.66
N VAL A 274 14.06 -6.92 16.43
CA VAL A 274 14.53 -7.16 17.80
C VAL A 274 16.01 -7.60 17.79
N GLU A 275 16.38 -8.53 16.91
CA GLU A 275 17.76 -9.02 16.79
C GLU A 275 18.73 -7.92 16.35
N GLU A 276 18.36 -7.10 15.35
CA GLU A 276 19.19 -5.98 14.90
C GLU A 276 19.36 -4.91 16.01
N ILE A 277 18.32 -4.61 16.79
CA ILE A 277 18.41 -3.68 17.93
C ILE A 277 19.33 -4.24 19.01
N ASN A 278 19.16 -5.51 19.38
CA ASN A 278 19.98 -6.17 20.41
C ASN A 278 21.46 -6.26 19.97
N SER A 279 21.71 -6.42 18.67
CA SER A 279 23.08 -6.45 18.12
C SER A 279 23.76 -5.08 18.13
N LEU A 280 22.99 -4.00 18.25
CA LEU A 280 23.49 -2.63 18.39
C LEU A 280 23.69 -2.22 19.85
N GLU A 281 23.27 -3.04 20.82
CA GLU A 281 23.65 -2.83 22.20
C GLU A 281 25.17 -2.94 22.33
N PRO A 282 25.85 -2.01 23.04
CA PRO A 282 27.30 -1.93 22.95
C PRO A 282 27.95 -3.19 23.51
N GLY A 283 28.61 -3.96 22.65
CA GLY A 283 29.91 -4.47 23.05
C GLY A 283 30.75 -3.26 23.46
N ASP A 284 31.20 -3.24 24.72
CA ASP A 284 31.80 -2.12 25.48
C ASP A 284 32.86 -1.22 24.79
N GLY A 285 33.31 -1.52 23.58
CA GLY A 285 34.35 -0.79 22.83
C GLY A 285 33.85 0.44 22.07
N LEU A 286 32.97 0.27 21.07
CA LEU A 286 32.62 1.35 20.12
C LEU A 286 31.90 2.53 20.79
N SER A 287 31.06 2.26 21.82
CA SER A 287 30.34 3.32 22.52
C SER A 287 31.22 4.18 23.43
N LYS A 288 32.39 3.68 23.84
CA LYS A 288 33.39 4.44 24.60
C LYS A 288 34.18 5.35 23.66
N GLU A 289 34.60 4.85 22.51
CA GLU A 289 35.30 5.64 21.50
C GLU A 289 34.43 6.78 20.97
N LEU A 290 33.15 6.51 20.66
CA LEU A 290 32.22 7.54 20.19
C LEU A 290 31.94 8.61 21.26
N ARG A 291 31.89 8.24 22.54
CA ARG A 291 31.80 9.20 23.66
C ARG A 291 33.09 10.01 23.81
N GLY A 292 34.25 9.39 23.63
CA GLY A 292 35.54 10.07 23.63
C GLY A 292 35.61 11.13 22.54
N LEU A 293 35.24 10.77 21.31
CA LEU A 293 35.23 11.68 20.17
C LEU A 293 34.26 12.87 20.34
N LYS A 294 33.05 12.63 20.89
CA LYS A 294 32.11 13.71 21.19
C LYS A 294 32.67 14.71 22.22
N LYS A 295 33.31 14.19 23.27
CA LYS A 295 33.92 15.03 24.31
C LYS A 295 35.10 15.84 23.77
N SER A 296 35.88 15.27 22.86
CA SER A 296 36.94 16.01 22.16
C SER A 296 36.40 17.09 21.24
N LEU A 297 35.23 16.89 20.62
CA LEU A 297 34.60 17.89 19.76
C LEU A 297 34.11 19.11 20.57
N GLU A 298 33.41 18.88 21.69
CA GLU A 298 32.96 19.95 22.60
C GLU A 298 34.14 20.81 23.09
N GLN A 299 35.28 20.17 23.42
CA GLN A 299 36.49 20.89 23.85
C GLN A 299 37.10 21.75 22.74
N ILE A 300 36.95 21.37 21.47
CA ILE A 300 37.45 22.16 20.34
C ILE A 300 36.55 23.38 20.14
N GLU A 301 35.23 23.21 20.22
CA GLU A 301 34.25 24.30 20.10
C GLU A 301 34.47 25.36 21.20
N ASP A 302 34.68 24.94 22.45
CA ASP A 302 34.98 25.85 23.57
C ASP A 302 36.29 26.64 23.37
N LEU A 303 37.30 26.01 22.76
CA LEU A 303 38.58 26.65 22.46
C LEU A 303 38.47 27.65 21.31
N GLU A 304 37.66 27.36 20.30
CA GLU A 304 37.38 28.29 19.19
C GLU A 304 36.63 29.53 19.69
N GLU A 305 35.62 29.36 20.54
CA GLU A 305 34.87 30.47 21.14
C GLU A 305 35.78 31.35 22.02
N SER A 306 36.66 30.72 22.80
CA SER A 306 37.67 31.42 23.59
C SER A 306 38.68 32.19 22.72
N GLN A 307 39.06 31.64 21.55
CA GLN A 307 39.96 32.30 20.61
C GLN A 307 39.32 33.52 19.97
N ASP A 308 38.03 33.46 19.64
CA ASP A 308 37.28 34.57 19.05
C ASP A 308 37.04 35.70 20.05
N ILE A 309 36.79 35.37 21.32
CA ILE A 309 36.76 36.36 22.42
C ILE A 309 38.12 37.07 22.53
N LEU A 310 39.23 36.32 22.50
CA LEU A 310 40.57 36.90 22.59
C LEU A 310 40.90 37.81 21.39
N ARG A 311 40.48 37.43 20.18
CA ARG A 311 40.61 38.27 18.97
C ARG A 311 39.80 39.56 19.08
N CYS A 312 38.57 39.50 19.58
CA CYS A 312 37.75 40.67 19.85
C CYS A 312 38.43 41.62 20.85
N HIS A 313 38.97 41.10 21.96
CA HIS A 313 39.71 41.92 22.92
C HIS A 313 40.96 42.56 22.32
N LEU A 314 41.76 41.82 21.56
CA LEU A 314 42.97 42.35 20.90
C LEU A 314 42.64 43.43 19.85
N SER A 315 41.46 43.37 19.22
CA SER A 315 41.01 44.40 18.28
C SER A 315 40.66 45.74 18.96
N LEU A 316 40.28 45.71 20.24
CA LEU A 316 39.96 46.91 21.03
C LEU A 316 41.21 47.67 21.51
N PHE A 317 42.36 47.00 21.61
CA PHE A 317 43.64 47.60 22.00
C PHE A 317 44.48 48.12 20.83
N ARG A 318 43.97 48.07 19.58
CA ARG A 318 44.62 48.61 18.37
C ARG A 318 44.15 50.03 17.98
N LYS A 319 43.65 50.81 18.93
CA LYS A 319 43.39 52.25 18.74
C LYS A 319 44.39 53.09 19.51
#